data_AF-A0A1J3I8D8-F1
#
_entry.id   AF-A0A1J3I8D8-F1
#
_cell.length_a   1.000
_cell.length_b   1.000
_cell.length_c   1.000
_cell.angle_alpha   90.00
_cell.angle_beta   90.00
_cell.angle_gamma   90.00
#
_symmetry.space_group_name_H-M   'P 1'
#
loop_
_entity.id
_entity.type
_entity.pdbx_description
1 polymer ?
#
loop_
_entity_poly.entity_id
_entity_poly.type
_entity_poly.pdbx_seq_one_letter_code
_entity_poly.pdbx_strand_id
1 'polypeptide(L)'
;QLVEHKLKLLVEQGCSEEETKQAMKDLGLKRAKLYGWPNSYAFTKSMGEMLLGHYRENLPIVIIRPTIITSTFSDPFPGWIEGLKTV
;
A
#
# COMPACT_ATOMS: atom_id res chain seq x y z
N GLN A 1 12.58 10.00 -7.47
CA GLN A 1 12.71 11.45 -7.20
C GLN A 1 12.11 11.89 -5.86
N LEU A 2 10.78 11.95 -5.63
CA LEU A 2 10.22 12.44 -4.35
C LEU A 2 10.56 11.58 -3.12
N VAL A 3 10.36 10.27 -3.22
CA VAL A 3 10.58 9.32 -2.11
C VAL A 3 12.05 9.29 -1.71
N GLU A 4 12.94 9.16 -2.69
CA GLU A 4 14.40 9.20 -2.50
C GLU A 4 14.86 10.52 -1.88
N HIS A 5 14.32 11.65 -2.34
CA HIS A 5 14.65 12.95 -1.77
C HIS A 5 14.23 13.05 -0.30
N LYS A 6 13.02 12.58 0.05
CA LYS A 6 12.55 12.59 1.44
C LYS A 6 13.39 11.67 2.33
N LEU A 7 13.74 10.48 1.84
CA LEU A 7 14.62 9.56 2.55
C LEU A 7 16.01 10.17 2.79
N LYS A 8 16.61 10.76 1.75
CA LYS A 8 17.92 11.40 1.84
C LYS A 8 17.93 12.50 2.90
N LEU A 9 16.90 13.36 2.91
CA LEU A 9 16.76 14.42 3.92
C LEU A 9 16.66 13.86 5.34
N LEU A 10 15.92 12.77 5.56
CA LEU A 10 15.78 12.15 6.88
C LEU A 10 17.10 11.55 7.38
N VAL A 11 17.87 10.95 6.46
CA VAL A 11 19.21 10.41 6.76
C VAL A 11 20.18 11.55 7.10
N GLU A 12 20.18 12.64 6.32
CA GLU A 12 21.03 13.82 6.58
C GLU A 12 20.69 14.51 7.92
N GLN A 13 19.42 14.43 8.35
CA GLN A 13 18.97 14.93 9.65
C GLN A 13 19.38 14.04 10.83
N GLY A 14 19.98 12.87 10.57
CA GLY A 14 20.35 11.92 11.62
C GLY A 14 19.16 11.33 12.37
N CYS A 15 17.97 11.29 11.73
CA CYS A 15 16.79 10.68 12.32
C CYS A 15 17.03 9.20 12.64
N SER A 16 16.44 8.72 13.74
CA SER A 16 16.42 7.30 14.06
C SER A 16 15.66 6.49 13.00
N GLU A 17 15.87 5.18 13.00
CA GLU A 17 15.17 4.27 12.09
C GLU A 17 13.64 4.31 12.29
N GLU A 18 13.18 4.37 13.53
CA GLU A 18 11.74 4.44 13.83
C GLU A 18 11.11 5.77 13.40
N GLU A 19 11.80 6.89 13.61
CA GLU A 19 11.34 8.20 13.12
C GLU A 19 11.28 8.23 11.58
N THR A 20 12.30 7.67 10.93
CA THR A 20 12.36 7.56 9.47
C THR A 20 11.19 6.72 8.96
N LYS A 21 10.96 5.55 9.56
CA LYS A 21 9.85 4.65 9.23
C LYS A 21 8.49 5.32 9.41
N GLN A 22 8.30 6.07 10.49
CA GLN A 22 7.06 6.80 10.74
C GLN A 22 6.85 7.91 9.71
N ALA A 23 7.87 8.72 9.44
CA ALA A 23 7.81 9.79 8.43
C ALA A 23 7.48 9.24 7.03
N MET A 24 8.02 8.07 6.67
CA MET A 24 7.74 7.42 5.39
C MET A 24 6.31 6.86 5.32
N LYS A 25 5.78 6.29 6.41
CA LYS A 25 4.37 5.90 6.50
C LYS A 25 3.45 7.11 6.30
N ASP A 26 3.75 8.22 6.98
CA ASP A 26 2.95 9.45 6.89
C ASP A 26 3.00 10.05 5.48
N LEU A 27 4.16 10.02 4.83
CA LEU A 27 4.29 10.43 3.43
C LEU A 27 3.38 9.57 2.53
N GLY A 28 3.37 8.25 2.72
CA GLY A 28 2.51 7.33 1.98
C GLY A 28 1.02 7.64 2.17
N LEU A 29 0.59 7.89 3.41
CA LEU A 29 -0.79 8.26 3.73
C LEU A 29 -1.18 9.62 3.14
N LYS A 30 -0.30 10.63 3.23
CA LYS A 30 -0.54 11.95 2.62
C LYS A 30 -0.72 11.85 1.11
N ARG A 31 0.08 11.02 0.44
CA ARG A 31 -0.06 10.77 -1.00
C ARG A 31 -1.37 10.08 -1.35
N ALA A 32 -1.75 9.04 -0.60
CA ALA A 32 -3.04 8.38 -0.82
C ALA A 32 -4.21 9.38 -0.74
N LYS A 33 -4.25 10.18 0.34
CA LYS A 33 -5.28 11.21 0.54
C LYS A 33 -5.28 12.29 -0.55
N LEU A 34 -4.11 12.72 -1.00
CA LEU A 34 -3.98 13.71 -2.09
C LEU A 34 -4.68 13.23 -3.37
N TYR A 35 -4.65 11.93 -3.65
CA TYR A 35 -5.30 11.31 -4.81
C TYR A 35 -6.69 10.73 -4.48
N GLY A 36 -7.28 11.07 -3.34
CA GLY A 36 -8.64 10.66 -2.96
C GLY A 36 -8.77 9.23 -2.42
N TRP A 37 -7.68 8.57 -2.05
CA TRP A 37 -7.70 7.20 -1.51
C TRP A 37 -7.61 7.19 0.02
N PRO A 38 -8.34 6.29 0.70
CA PRO A 38 -8.44 6.26 2.16
C PRO A 38 -7.12 5.89 2.84
N ASN A 39 -6.30 5.04 2.19
CA ASN A 39 -5.01 4.61 2.70
C ASN A 39 -4.05 4.23 1.56
N SER A 40 -2.78 4.02 1.90
CA SER A 40 -1.73 3.70 0.95
C SER A 40 -1.92 2.34 0.27
N TYR A 41 -2.58 1.38 0.92
CA TYR A 41 -2.88 0.08 0.31
C TYR A 41 -3.88 0.21 -0.84
N ALA A 42 -5.04 0.83 -0.59
CA ALA A 42 -6.05 1.07 -1.61
C ALA A 42 -5.46 1.88 -2.78
N PHE A 43 -4.68 2.92 -2.45
CA PHE A 43 -3.99 3.74 -3.46
C PHE A 43 -3.06 2.91 -4.37
N THR A 44 -2.20 2.09 -3.77
CA THR A 44 -1.21 1.29 -4.52
C THR A 44 -1.84 0.17 -5.33
N LYS A 45 -2.90 -0.48 -4.83
CA LYS A 45 -3.66 -1.47 -5.59
C LYS A 45 -4.36 -0.85 -6.80
N SER A 46 -5.01 0.29 -6.62
CA SER A 46 -5.66 1.02 -7.73
C SER A 46 -4.64 1.48 -8.78
N MET A 47 -3.46 1.99 -8.37
CA MET A 47 -2.39 2.30 -9.32
C MET A 47 -1.94 1.08 -10.11
N GLY A 48 -1.79 -0.08 -9.46
CA GLY A 48 -1.42 -1.33 -10.14
C GLY A 48 -2.41 -1.72 -11.22
N GLU A 49 -3.71 -1.62 -10.94
CA GLU A 49 -4.76 -1.89 -11.93
C GLU A 49 -4.74 -0.90 -13.10
N MET A 50 -4.49 0.39 -12.84
CA MET A 50 -4.33 1.40 -13.89
C MET A 50 -3.13 1.09 -14.78
N LEU A 51 -2.00 0.69 -14.19
CA LEU A 51 -0.80 0.30 -14.94
C LEU A 51 -1.07 -0.96 -15.78
N LEU A 52 -1.75 -1.97 -15.24
CA LEU A 52 -2.15 -3.14 -16.02
C LEU A 52 -3.05 -2.74 -17.18
N GLY A 53 -4.03 -1.85 -16.97
CA GLY A 53 -4.87 -1.31 -18.04
C GLY A 53 -4.07 -0.62 -19.14
N HIS A 54 -3.02 0.12 -18.77
CA HIS A 54 -2.16 0.86 -19.69
C HIS A 54 -1.18 -0.04 -20.46
N TYR A 55 -0.60 -1.05 -19.82
CA TYR A 55 0.48 -1.88 -20.39
C TYR A 55 0.06 -3.27 -20.85
N ARG A 56 -1.23 -3.64 -20.75
CA ARG A 56 -1.70 -4.99 -21.14
C ARG A 56 -1.48 -5.35 -22.61
N GLU A 57 -1.39 -4.36 -23.50
CA GLU A 57 -1.36 -4.56 -24.95
C GLU A 57 -2.44 -5.58 -25.40
N ASN A 58 -2.01 -6.73 -25.96
CA ASN A 58 -2.87 -7.81 -26.43
C ASN A 58 -3.06 -8.95 -25.42
N LEU A 59 -2.53 -8.82 -24.20
CA LEU A 59 -2.68 -9.82 -23.14
C LEU A 59 -4.11 -9.77 -22.58
N PRO A 60 -4.86 -10.88 -22.59
CA PRO A 60 -6.16 -10.94 -21.91
C PRO A 60 -5.94 -10.92 -20.39
N ILE A 61 -6.53 -9.93 -19.71
CA ILE A 61 -6.41 -9.74 -18.25
C ILE A 61 -7.81 -9.69 -17.64
N VAL A 62 -7.98 -10.39 -16.52
CA VAL A 62 -9.16 -10.30 -15.66
C VAL A 62 -8.73 -9.80 -14.28
N ILE A 63 -9.44 -8.80 -13.76
CA ILE A 63 -9.22 -8.25 -12.42
C ILE A 63 -10.40 -8.65 -11.54
N ILE A 64 -10.14 -9.41 -10.48
CA ILE A 64 -11.15 -9.83 -9.51
C ILE A 64 -10.99 -9.00 -8.24
N ARG A 65 -12.11 -8.42 -7.77
CA ARG A 65 -12.19 -7.64 -6.53
C ARG A 65 -13.02 -8.39 -5.49
N PRO A 66 -12.40 -9.29 -4.71
CA PRO A 66 -13.12 -9.95 -3.63
C PRO A 66 -13.50 -8.95 -2.54
N THR A 67 -14.51 -9.28 -1.74
CA THR A 67 -14.83 -8.58 -0.49
C THR A 67 -13.74 -8.80 0.55
N ILE A 68 -13.87 -8.15 1.72
CA ILE A 68 -12.95 -8.37 2.84
C ILE A 68 -12.83 -9.86 3.19
N ILE A 69 -11.59 -10.32 3.34
CA ILE A 69 -11.30 -11.67 3.83
C ILE A 69 -11.12 -11.56 5.34
N THR A 70 -12.00 -12.20 6.10
CA THR A 70 -12.04 -12.07 7.57
C THR A 70 -11.04 -12.99 8.24
N SER A 71 -11.19 -14.31 8.06
CA SER A 71 -10.35 -15.32 8.69
C SER A 71 -9.81 -16.33 7.70
N THR A 72 -8.70 -16.96 8.06
CA THR A 72 -8.14 -18.03 7.25
C THR A 72 -8.99 -19.29 7.35
N PHE A 73 -9.02 -20.07 6.26
CA PHE A 73 -9.71 -21.34 6.22
C PHE A 73 -8.91 -22.45 6.91
N SER A 74 -7.58 -22.46 6.75
CA SER A 74 -6.74 -23.57 7.23
C SER A 74 -5.39 -23.15 7.82
N ASP A 75 -4.62 -22.27 7.18
CA ASP A 75 -3.29 -21.86 7.68
C ASP A 75 -3.37 -20.46 8.32
N PRO A 76 -2.81 -20.23 9.53
CA PRO A 76 -2.14 -21.19 10.42
C PRO A 76 -3.10 -22.16 11.14
N PHE A 77 -4.36 -21.78 11.33
CA PHE A 77 -5.46 -22.65 11.75
C PHE A 77 -6.81 -22.02 11.36
N PRO A 78 -7.90 -22.80 11.20
CA PRO A 78 -9.20 -22.27 10.82
C PRO A 78 -9.68 -21.16 11.77
N GLY A 79 -10.10 -20.03 11.22
CA GLY A 79 -10.61 -18.89 12.00
C GLY A 79 -9.53 -17.91 12.47
N TRP A 80 -8.26 -18.11 12.14
CA TRP A 80 -7.20 -17.14 12.49
C TRP A 80 -7.38 -15.80 11.77
N ILE A 81 -7.18 -14.70 12.50
CA ILE A 81 -7.22 -13.31 12.01
C ILE A 81 -6.04 -12.54 12.63
N GLU A 82 -5.14 -12.01 11.81
CA GLU A 82 -4.06 -11.14 12.29
C GLU A 82 -4.43 -9.66 12.17
N GLY A 83 -5.00 -9.13 13.25
CA GLY A 83 -5.42 -7.72 13.34
C GLY A 83 -6.67 -7.39 12.54
N LEU A 84 -7.42 -6.38 12.99
CA LEU A 84 -8.54 -5.82 12.24
C LEU A 84 -8.08 -4.56 11.53
N LYS A 85 -7.94 -4.64 10.21
CA LYS A 85 -7.62 -3.48 9.36
C LYS A 85 -8.78 -3.27 8.38
N THR A 86 -9.71 -2.42 8.78
CA THR A 86 -10.75 -1.91 7.88
C THR A 86 -10.16 -0.78 7.03
N VAL A 87 -10.62 -0.70 5.78
CA VAL A 87 -10.19 0.31 4.80
C VAL A 87 -10.73 1.69 5.19
#